data_AF-A0A7S3WA08-F1
#
_entry.id   AF-A0A7S3WA08-F1
#
_cell.length_a   1.000
_cell.length_b   1.000
_cell.length_c   1.000
_cell.angle_alpha   90.00
_cell.angle_beta   90.00
_cell.angle_gamma   90.00
#
_symmetry.space_group_name_H-M   'P 1'
#
loop_
_entity.id
_entity.type
_entity.pdbx_description
1 polymer ?
#
loop_
_entity_poly.entity_id
_entity_poly.type
_entity_poly.pdbx_seq_one_letter_code
_entity_poly.pdbx_strand_id
1 'polypeptide(L)'
;ADHRERLEALGSRLPFLLARLAFVSHLEKGETLAALALARERLLPLALGEGCRSPRGKIELSATVLRGAAAGECAHGIAAVRSLMGSLAFAPALRGSRYEWLLEPSLAEEACEALTCEALAALGLPRGSALSSCVAAGEAVLPRLVKLSSLLGPKFVDVWRSGGELPVELELPPTHRMHHSIFACPVSKEPTTPGNPPMLLPCGHVLALGSLTKLARGSRTVRFKCPYCPAEATTAMAKVLHL
;
A
#
# COMPACT_ATOMS: atom_id res chain seq x y z
N ALA A 1 8.11 6.89 13.19
CA ALA A 1 9.06 5.80 13.47
C ALA A 1 8.46 4.45 13.05
N ASP A 2 7.26 4.14 13.55
CA ASP A 2 6.59 2.83 13.40
C ASP A 2 6.35 2.35 11.94
N HIS A 3 6.02 3.26 11.01
CA HIS A 3 5.81 2.88 9.60
C HIS A 3 7.12 2.63 8.83
N ARG A 4 8.23 3.24 9.25
CA ARG A 4 9.51 3.13 8.54
C ARG A 4 10.19 1.80 8.80
N GLU A 5 10.19 1.34 10.04
CA GLU A 5 10.71 0.01 10.41
C GLU A 5 9.90 -1.11 9.77
N ARG A 6 8.58 -0.94 9.63
CA ARG A 6 7.71 -1.87 8.90
C ARG A 6 8.03 -1.96 7.40
N LEU A 7 8.35 -0.83 6.76
CA LEU A 7 8.74 -0.80 5.34
C LEU A 7 10.14 -1.39 5.12
N GLU A 8 11.07 -1.12 6.02
CA GLU A 8 12.43 -1.69 6.01
C GLU A 8 12.40 -3.21 6.25
N ALA A 9 11.51 -3.71 7.11
CA ALA A 9 11.29 -5.16 7.35
C ALA A 9 10.66 -5.89 6.14
N LEU A 10 9.98 -5.17 5.24
CA LEU A 10 9.36 -5.71 4.03
C LEU A 10 10.29 -5.73 2.80
N GLY A 11 11.54 -5.27 2.94
CA GLY A 11 12.48 -5.18 1.81
C GLY A 11 12.07 -4.12 0.79
N SER A 12 11.36 -3.06 1.21
CA SER A 12 10.94 -1.97 0.33
C SER A 12 12.12 -1.28 -0.34
N ARG A 13 12.00 -1.02 -1.65
CA ARG A 13 12.97 -0.23 -2.44
C ARG A 13 12.73 1.27 -2.32
N LEU A 14 11.60 1.72 -1.76
CA LEU A 14 11.22 3.14 -1.67
C LEU A 14 12.24 4.01 -0.93
N PRO A 15 12.79 3.62 0.25
CA PRO A 15 13.80 4.43 0.93
C PRO A 15 15.03 4.69 0.06
N PHE A 16 15.42 3.73 -0.78
CA PHE A 16 16.55 3.86 -1.69
C PHE A 16 16.23 4.81 -2.84
N LEU A 17 15.05 4.68 -3.46
CA LEU A 17 14.59 5.56 -4.54
C LEU A 17 14.52 7.03 -4.08
N LEU A 18 13.96 7.27 -2.88
CA LEU A 18 13.89 8.61 -2.31
C LEU A 18 15.27 9.19 -1.97
N ALA A 19 16.17 8.36 -1.40
CA ALA A 19 17.54 8.79 -1.13
C ALA A 19 18.32 9.10 -2.42
N ARG A 20 18.06 8.36 -3.50
CA ARG A 20 18.65 8.61 -4.83
C ARG A 20 18.21 9.97 -5.38
N LEU A 21 16.90 10.26 -5.35
CA LEU A 21 16.38 11.55 -5.83
C LEU A 21 16.89 12.73 -5.00
N ALA A 22 16.93 12.58 -3.67
CA ALA A 22 17.48 13.60 -2.79
C ALA A 22 18.96 13.86 -3.08
N PHE A 23 19.74 12.81 -3.34
CA PHE A 23 21.15 12.93 -3.72
C PHE A 23 21.31 13.75 -5.02
N VAL A 24 20.55 13.42 -6.07
CA VAL A 24 20.58 14.14 -7.34
C VAL A 24 20.18 15.61 -7.14
N SER A 25 19.17 15.90 -6.33
CA SER A 25 18.76 17.27 -6.02
C SER A 25 19.86 18.07 -5.31
N HIS A 26 20.61 17.46 -4.38
CA HIS A 26 21.77 18.12 -3.76
C HIS A 26 22.88 18.40 -4.77
N LEU A 27 23.10 17.52 -5.75
CA LEU A 27 24.09 17.76 -6.81
C LEU A 27 23.69 18.91 -7.73
N GLU A 28 22.42 19.03 -8.13
CA GLU A 28 21.93 20.15 -8.93
C GLU A 28 22.07 21.49 -8.20
N LYS A 29 21.95 21.48 -6.86
CA LYS A 29 22.16 22.66 -6.00
C LYS A 29 23.63 22.98 -5.73
N GLY A 30 24.57 22.11 -6.15
CA GLY A 30 26.01 22.24 -5.87
C GLY A 30 26.41 21.86 -4.44
N GLU A 31 25.52 21.23 -3.67
CA GLU A 31 25.73 20.86 -2.26
C GLU A 31 26.42 19.48 -2.14
N THR A 32 27.66 19.39 -2.65
CA THR A 32 28.39 18.11 -2.74
C THR A 32 28.65 17.43 -1.39
N LEU A 33 28.92 18.20 -0.33
CA LEU A 33 29.11 17.68 1.03
C LEU A 33 27.82 17.06 1.60
N ALA A 34 26.66 17.68 1.35
CA ALA A 34 25.37 17.15 1.77
C ALA A 34 25.03 15.86 1.00
N ALA A 35 25.31 15.83 -0.30
CA ALA A 35 25.16 14.64 -1.14
C ALA A 35 26.03 13.47 -0.62
N LEU A 36 27.29 13.73 -0.27
CA LEU A 36 28.21 12.73 0.30
C LEU A 36 27.74 12.20 1.66
N ALA A 37 27.27 13.09 2.55
CA ALA A 37 26.71 12.69 3.84
C ALA A 37 25.50 11.76 3.66
N LEU A 38 24.57 12.15 2.78
CA LEU A 38 23.39 11.37 2.43
C LEU A 38 23.76 9.99 1.86
N ALA A 39 24.79 9.93 1.01
CA ALA A 39 25.25 8.68 0.43
C ALA A 39 25.80 7.71 1.47
N ARG A 40 26.60 8.23 2.43
CA ARG A 40 27.16 7.43 3.52
C ARG A 40 26.08 6.95 4.48
N GLU A 41 25.13 7.80 4.82
CA GLU A 41 24.14 7.54 5.88
C GLU A 41 22.94 6.74 5.39
N ARG A 42 22.54 6.89 4.12
CA ARG A 42 21.31 6.27 3.60
C ARG A 42 21.55 5.37 2.41
N LEU A 43 22.23 5.83 1.35
CA LEU A 43 22.36 5.05 0.11
C LEU A 43 23.18 3.76 0.30
N LEU A 44 24.31 3.84 1.00
CA LEU A 44 25.20 2.69 1.18
C LEU A 44 24.58 1.59 2.06
N PRO A 45 23.95 1.89 3.22
CA PRO A 45 23.22 0.88 3.99
C PRO A 45 22.07 0.23 3.21
N LEU A 46 21.31 1.02 2.43
CA LEU A 46 20.17 0.53 1.68
C LEU A 46 20.57 -0.31 0.45
N ALA A 47 21.71 -0.01 -0.18
CA ALA A 47 22.21 -0.75 -1.34
C ALA A 47 22.80 -2.13 -0.99
N LEU A 48 23.28 -2.30 0.24
CA LEU A 48 23.90 -3.54 0.70
C LEU A 48 22.87 -4.53 1.27
N GLY A 49 21.67 -4.06 1.62
CA GLY A 49 20.64 -4.85 2.29
C GLY A 49 21.04 -5.27 3.72
N GLU A 50 20.04 -5.67 4.51
CA GLU A 50 20.24 -6.16 5.89
C GLU A 50 21.16 -7.40 5.95
N GLY A 51 21.17 -8.22 4.88
CA GLY A 51 21.92 -9.48 4.81
C GLY A 51 23.44 -9.36 4.61
N CYS A 52 23.97 -8.18 4.31
CA CYS A 52 25.42 -7.96 4.17
C CYS A 52 26.06 -7.25 5.38
N ARG A 53 25.33 -7.04 6.48
CA ARG A 53 25.91 -6.52 7.72
C ARG A 53 26.70 -7.63 8.42
N SER A 54 28.01 -7.43 8.58
CA SER A 54 28.80 -8.21 9.54
C SER A 54 28.20 -8.04 10.96
N PRO A 55 28.24 -9.05 11.84
CA PRO A 55 27.71 -8.99 13.22
C PRO A 55 28.35 -7.92 14.12
N ARG A 56 29.27 -7.09 13.60
CA ARG A 56 29.92 -6.00 14.32
C ARG A 56 29.51 -4.58 13.88
N GLY A 57 28.48 -4.42 13.05
CA GLY A 57 27.86 -3.10 12.79
C GLY A 57 28.75 -2.06 12.09
N LYS A 58 29.93 -2.45 11.59
CA LYS A 58 30.80 -1.60 10.76
C LYS A 58 30.55 -1.90 9.29
N ILE A 59 30.31 -0.86 8.50
CA ILE A 59 30.30 -0.93 7.05
C ILE A 59 31.76 -1.07 6.60
N GLU A 60 32.24 -2.30 6.45
CA GLU A 60 33.54 -2.53 5.83
C GLU A 60 33.38 -2.30 4.31
N LEU A 61 33.75 -1.11 3.84
CA LEU A 61 34.06 -0.82 2.44
C LEU A 61 35.33 -1.56 1.98
N SER A 62 35.48 -2.84 2.33
CA SER A 62 36.59 -3.64 1.81
C SER A 62 36.31 -3.98 0.34
N ALA A 63 37.35 -3.97 -0.49
CA ALA A 63 37.30 -4.26 -1.93
C ALA A 63 36.73 -5.65 -2.28
N THR A 64 36.42 -6.45 -1.26
CA THR A 64 35.70 -7.73 -1.26
C THR A 64 34.19 -7.56 -1.47
N VAL A 65 33.54 -6.54 -0.88
CA VAL A 65 32.10 -6.26 -1.10
C VAL A 65 31.84 -5.77 -2.53
N LEU A 66 32.78 -5.00 -3.10
CA LEU A 66 32.73 -4.56 -4.50
C LEU A 66 32.99 -5.69 -5.52
N ARG A 67 33.55 -6.83 -5.07
CA ARG A 67 33.89 -7.99 -5.93
C ARG A 67 32.96 -9.20 -5.73
N GLY A 68 32.25 -9.29 -4.62
CA GLY A 68 31.40 -10.43 -4.27
C GLY A 68 29.93 -10.05 -4.09
N ALA A 69 29.23 -9.71 -5.17
CA ALA A 69 27.77 -9.59 -5.17
C ALA A 69 27.16 -10.80 -5.90
N ALA A 70 27.20 -11.96 -5.25
CA ALA A 70 26.49 -13.15 -5.69
C ALA A 70 25.10 -13.23 -5.01
N ALA A 71 24.27 -12.22 -5.25
CA ALA A 71 22.83 -12.23 -4.98
C ALA A 71 22.20 -11.08 -5.79
N GLY A 72 21.30 -11.39 -6.72
CA GLY A 72 20.91 -10.50 -7.83
C GLY A 72 20.31 -9.15 -7.44
N GLU A 73 19.77 -8.99 -6.23
CA GLU A 73 19.17 -7.72 -5.76
C GLU A 73 20.23 -6.73 -5.25
N CYS A 74 21.26 -7.18 -4.51
CA CYS A 74 22.34 -6.31 -4.03
C CYS A 74 23.23 -5.79 -5.16
N ALA A 75 23.35 -6.54 -6.26
CA ALA A 75 24.14 -6.13 -7.43
C ALA A 75 23.61 -4.82 -8.07
N HIS A 76 22.28 -4.67 -8.15
CA HIS A 76 21.64 -3.49 -8.74
C HIS A 76 21.79 -2.25 -7.84
N GLY A 77 21.67 -2.42 -6.52
CA GLY A 77 21.87 -1.34 -5.55
C GLY A 77 23.30 -0.78 -5.57
N ILE A 78 24.31 -1.65 -5.59
CA ILE A 78 25.72 -1.24 -5.61
C ILE A 78 26.08 -0.54 -6.94
N ALA A 79 25.57 -1.03 -8.08
CA ALA A 79 25.79 -0.40 -9.38
C ALA A 79 25.20 1.03 -9.43
N ALA A 80 24.01 1.21 -8.86
CA ALA A 80 23.39 2.52 -8.74
C ALA A 80 24.22 3.46 -7.83
N VAL A 81 24.68 2.99 -6.67
CA VAL A 81 25.55 3.80 -5.77
C VAL A 81 26.85 4.20 -6.46
N ARG A 82 27.50 3.30 -7.20
CA ARG A 82 28.72 3.61 -7.96
C ARG A 82 28.49 4.72 -8.98
N SER A 83 27.35 4.69 -9.67
CA SER A 83 26.98 5.71 -10.64
C SER A 83 26.71 7.06 -9.97
N LEU A 84 26.01 7.06 -8.83
CA LEU A 84 25.78 8.26 -8.02
C LEU A 84 27.10 8.86 -7.51
N MET A 85 28.02 8.02 -7.01
CA MET A 85 29.35 8.49 -6.58
C MET A 85 30.17 9.04 -7.74
N GLY A 86 30.10 8.42 -8.92
CA GLY A 86 30.77 8.92 -10.11
C GLY A 86 30.23 10.27 -10.60
N SER A 87 28.94 10.54 -10.38
CA SER A 87 28.30 11.80 -10.78
C SER A 87 28.76 13.03 -10.00
N LEU A 88 29.35 12.86 -8.81
CA LEU A 88 29.93 13.95 -8.01
C LEU A 88 31.00 14.73 -8.78
N ALA A 89 31.77 14.06 -9.64
CA ALA A 89 32.81 14.70 -10.45
C ALA A 89 32.24 15.67 -11.51
N PHE A 90 30.94 15.60 -11.77
CA PHE A 90 30.22 16.42 -12.75
C PHE A 90 29.29 17.45 -12.09
N ALA A 91 29.27 17.54 -10.76
CA ALA A 91 28.48 18.53 -10.06
C ALA A 91 29.07 19.94 -10.21
N PRO A 92 28.25 21.00 -10.32
CA PRO A 92 26.78 20.98 -10.39
C PRO A 92 26.21 20.73 -11.81
N ALA A 93 27.07 20.71 -12.84
CA ALA A 93 26.68 20.61 -14.24
C ALA A 93 26.46 19.15 -14.71
N LEU A 94 25.39 18.52 -14.22
CA LEU A 94 25.03 17.16 -14.62
C LEU A 94 24.44 17.05 -16.03
N ARG A 95 23.83 18.13 -16.54
CA ARG A 95 23.26 18.18 -17.90
C ARG A 95 24.39 18.15 -18.95
N GLY A 96 24.28 17.27 -19.95
CA GLY A 96 25.33 17.02 -20.94
C GLY A 96 26.48 16.13 -20.44
N SER A 97 26.42 15.62 -19.21
CA SER A 97 27.38 14.65 -18.69
C SER A 97 26.96 13.21 -19.03
N ARG A 98 27.88 12.25 -18.83
CA ARG A 98 27.54 10.81 -18.91
C ARG A 98 26.50 10.35 -17.87
N TYR A 99 26.15 11.21 -16.92
CA TYR A 99 25.17 10.98 -15.86
C TYR A 99 23.89 11.80 -16.06
N GLU A 100 23.65 12.36 -17.25
CA GLU A 100 22.41 13.10 -17.53
C GLU A 100 21.14 12.28 -17.31
N TRP A 101 21.21 10.96 -17.53
CA TRP A 101 20.13 10.02 -17.26
C TRP A 101 19.67 10.03 -15.78
N LEU A 102 20.50 10.49 -14.84
CA LEU A 102 20.10 10.67 -13.43
C LEU A 102 19.05 11.78 -13.24
N LEU A 103 18.91 12.67 -14.22
CA LEU A 103 17.96 13.77 -14.23
C LEU A 103 16.65 13.40 -14.95
N GLU A 104 16.52 12.18 -15.48
CA GLU A 104 15.31 11.78 -16.19
C GLU A 104 14.08 11.78 -15.26
N PRO A 105 12.94 12.34 -15.72
CA PRO A 105 11.68 12.30 -14.97
C PRO A 105 11.22 10.88 -14.60
N SER A 106 11.59 9.89 -15.41
CA SER A 106 11.29 8.46 -15.22
C SER A 106 11.72 7.94 -13.83
N LEU A 107 12.83 8.44 -13.29
CA LEU A 107 13.34 8.04 -11.97
C LEU A 107 12.50 8.62 -10.82
N ALA A 108 11.90 9.79 -11.02
CA ALA A 108 10.97 10.40 -10.07
C ALA A 108 9.60 9.72 -10.13
N GLU A 109 9.14 9.38 -11.33
CA GLU A 109 7.92 8.60 -11.57
C GLU A 109 7.99 7.22 -10.89
N GLU A 110 9.13 6.50 -11.01
CA GLU A 110 9.37 5.23 -10.31
C GLU A 110 9.20 5.39 -8.78
N ALA A 111 9.75 6.45 -8.20
CA ALA A 111 9.64 6.71 -6.77
C ALA A 111 8.20 7.10 -6.36
N CYS A 112 7.51 7.88 -7.17
CA CYS A 112 6.11 8.23 -6.96
C CYS A 112 5.19 7.00 -7.02
N GLU A 113 5.41 6.11 -7.99
CA GLU A 113 4.66 4.86 -8.08
C GLU A 113 4.92 3.98 -6.86
N ALA A 114 6.19 3.77 -6.48
CA ALA A 114 6.54 3.00 -5.30
C ALA A 114 5.92 3.59 -4.01
N LEU A 115 5.98 4.91 -3.86
CA LEU A 115 5.37 5.62 -2.72
C LEU A 115 3.86 5.40 -2.69
N THR A 116 3.19 5.54 -3.84
CA THR A 116 1.75 5.35 -3.96
C THR A 116 1.36 3.92 -3.61
N CYS A 117 2.09 2.93 -4.14
CA CYS A 117 1.87 1.52 -3.83
C CYS A 117 1.96 1.24 -2.33
N GLU A 118 3.04 1.71 -1.70
CA GLU A 118 3.31 1.42 -0.29
C GLU A 118 2.37 2.20 0.65
N ALA A 119 2.03 3.44 0.31
CA ALA A 119 1.06 4.22 1.06
C ALA A 119 -0.33 3.58 1.00
N LEU A 120 -0.78 3.17 -0.19
CA LEU A 120 -2.06 2.48 -0.35
C LEU A 120 -2.05 1.14 0.38
N ALA A 121 -0.97 0.35 0.27
CA ALA A 121 -0.83 -0.90 1.03
C ALA A 121 -0.87 -0.68 2.55
N ALA A 122 -0.19 0.35 3.06
CA ALA A 122 -0.21 0.71 4.48
C ALA A 122 -1.60 1.16 4.96
N LEU A 123 -2.41 1.75 4.07
CA LEU A 123 -3.79 2.14 4.32
C LEU A 123 -4.81 1.01 4.07
N GLY A 124 -4.36 -0.16 3.58
CA GLY A 124 -5.25 -1.24 3.15
C GLY A 124 -6.12 -0.88 1.94
N LEU A 125 -5.69 0.10 1.15
CA LEU A 125 -6.37 0.57 -0.05
C LEU A 125 -5.83 -0.12 -1.30
N PRO A 126 -6.67 -0.38 -2.32
CA PRO A 126 -6.23 -1.01 -3.55
C PRO A 126 -5.41 -0.05 -4.42
N ARG A 127 -4.35 -0.56 -5.03
CA ARG A 127 -3.48 0.17 -5.98
C ARG A 127 -4.17 0.51 -7.30
N GLY A 128 -5.14 -0.31 -7.72
CA GLY A 128 -5.86 -0.17 -8.98
C GLY A 128 -7.35 0.08 -8.77
N SER A 129 -8.04 0.42 -9.86
CA SER A 129 -9.50 0.54 -9.85
C SER A 129 -10.15 -0.71 -9.25
N ALA A 130 -10.96 -0.52 -8.20
CA ALA A 130 -11.73 -1.60 -7.60
C ALA A 130 -12.57 -2.32 -8.64
N LEU A 131 -13.22 -1.57 -9.55
CA LEU A 131 -13.99 -2.14 -10.65
C LEU A 131 -13.12 -3.01 -11.57
N SER A 132 -11.96 -2.53 -11.99
CA SER A 132 -11.05 -3.29 -12.86
C SER A 132 -10.57 -4.56 -12.18
N SER A 133 -10.27 -4.51 -10.89
CA SER A 133 -9.84 -5.69 -10.14
C SER A 133 -10.99 -6.67 -9.92
N CYS A 134 -12.22 -6.20 -9.67
CA CYS A 134 -13.40 -7.05 -9.56
C CYS A 134 -13.71 -7.74 -10.90
N VAL A 135 -13.59 -7.03 -12.03
CA VAL A 135 -13.78 -7.60 -13.37
C VAL A 135 -12.72 -8.66 -13.65
N ALA A 136 -11.44 -8.36 -13.42
CA ALA A 136 -10.36 -9.32 -13.64
C ALA A 136 -10.46 -10.56 -12.73
N ALA A 137 -10.80 -10.35 -11.45
CA ALA A 137 -11.07 -11.45 -10.51
C ALA A 137 -12.26 -12.30 -10.97
N GLY A 138 -13.33 -11.64 -11.42
CA GLY A 138 -14.51 -12.28 -12.00
C GLY A 138 -14.16 -13.11 -13.23
N GLU A 139 -13.42 -12.55 -14.18
CA GLU A 139 -12.95 -13.25 -15.39
C GLU A 139 -12.16 -14.52 -15.06
N ALA A 140 -11.23 -14.44 -14.10
CA ALA A 140 -10.44 -15.59 -13.68
C ALA A 140 -11.28 -16.71 -13.03
N VAL A 141 -12.34 -16.34 -12.30
CA VAL A 141 -13.15 -17.24 -11.49
C VAL A 141 -14.37 -17.79 -12.23
N LEU A 142 -14.93 -17.02 -13.17
CA LEU A 142 -16.19 -17.30 -13.85
C LEU A 142 -16.23 -18.70 -14.49
N PRO A 143 -15.18 -19.20 -15.19
CA PRO A 143 -15.20 -20.53 -15.76
C PRO A 143 -15.37 -21.65 -14.72
N ARG A 144 -14.75 -21.49 -13.53
CA ARG A 144 -14.88 -22.43 -12.42
C ARG A 144 -16.29 -22.39 -11.84
N LEU A 145 -16.88 -21.20 -11.69
CA LEU A 145 -18.26 -21.04 -11.22
C LEU A 145 -19.29 -21.64 -12.18
N VAL A 146 -19.11 -21.45 -13.49
CA VAL A 146 -19.99 -22.05 -14.51
C VAL A 146 -19.91 -23.57 -14.41
N LYS A 147 -18.71 -24.15 -14.28
CA LYS A 147 -18.53 -25.59 -14.10
C LYS A 147 -19.20 -26.09 -12.82
N LEU A 148 -19.05 -25.39 -11.70
CA LEU A 148 -19.71 -25.75 -10.44
C LEU A 148 -21.24 -25.69 -10.53
N SER A 149 -21.78 -24.66 -11.18
CA SER A 149 -23.22 -24.54 -11.40
C SER A 149 -23.77 -25.71 -12.22
N SER A 150 -23.01 -26.19 -13.22
CA SER A 150 -23.40 -27.34 -14.05
C SER A 150 -23.39 -28.66 -13.28
N LEU A 151 -22.48 -28.83 -12.30
CA LEU A 151 -22.38 -30.03 -11.48
C LEU A 151 -23.45 -30.09 -10.39
N LEU A 152 -23.76 -28.94 -9.78
CA LEU A 152 -24.70 -28.84 -8.65
C LEU A 152 -26.15 -28.61 -9.10
N GLY A 153 -26.35 -28.13 -10.33
CA GLY A 153 -27.66 -27.87 -10.92
C GLY A 153 -28.55 -27.03 -10.00
N PRO A 154 -29.80 -27.45 -9.69
CA PRO A 154 -30.72 -26.67 -8.88
C PRO A 154 -30.25 -26.48 -7.42
N LYS A 155 -29.39 -27.37 -6.90
CA LYS A 155 -28.88 -27.30 -5.51
C LYS A 155 -27.81 -26.22 -5.32
N PHE A 156 -27.27 -25.66 -6.41
CA PHE A 156 -26.25 -24.61 -6.36
C PHE A 156 -26.74 -23.38 -5.58
N VAL A 157 -28.00 -22.98 -5.80
CA VAL A 157 -28.60 -21.80 -5.16
C VAL A 157 -28.75 -22.01 -3.65
N ASP A 158 -29.11 -23.22 -3.23
CA ASP A 158 -29.28 -23.55 -1.81
C ASP A 158 -27.93 -23.56 -1.09
N VAL A 159 -26.91 -24.20 -1.67
CA VAL A 159 -25.53 -24.22 -1.13
C VAL A 159 -24.95 -22.82 -1.03
N TRP A 160 -25.16 -21.99 -2.06
CA TRP A 160 -24.73 -20.59 -2.06
C TRP A 160 -25.41 -19.77 -0.96
N ARG A 161 -26.71 -19.99 -0.70
CA ARG A 161 -27.47 -19.26 0.31
C ARG A 161 -27.19 -19.74 1.74
N SER A 162 -26.95 -21.03 1.95
CA SER A 162 -26.81 -21.61 3.29
C SER A 162 -25.37 -21.64 3.80
N GLY A 163 -24.38 -21.71 2.91
CA GLY A 163 -23.01 -22.07 3.27
C GLY A 163 -22.09 -20.90 3.64
N GLY A 164 -22.41 -19.66 3.23
CA GLY A 164 -21.52 -18.50 3.41
C GLY A 164 -20.19 -18.57 2.63
N GLU A 165 -19.81 -19.76 2.17
CA GLU A 165 -18.57 -20.09 1.47
C GLU A 165 -18.85 -20.98 0.26
N LEU A 166 -18.01 -20.85 -0.77
CA LEU A 166 -18.06 -21.74 -1.93
C LEU A 166 -17.43 -23.09 -1.57
N PRO A 167 -17.97 -24.22 -2.09
CA PRO A 167 -17.40 -25.55 -1.87
C PRO A 167 -16.06 -25.78 -2.60
N VAL A 168 -15.52 -24.76 -3.27
CA VAL A 168 -14.25 -24.80 -3.98
C VAL A 168 -13.48 -23.51 -3.72
N GLU A 169 -12.20 -23.66 -3.42
CA GLU A 169 -11.29 -22.55 -3.27
C GLU A 169 -10.97 -21.92 -4.63
N LEU A 170 -11.17 -20.60 -4.70
CA LEU A 170 -10.92 -19.81 -5.89
C LEU A 170 -9.53 -19.18 -5.77
N GLU A 171 -8.58 -19.71 -6.53
CA GLU A 171 -7.21 -19.21 -6.57
C GLU A 171 -7.16 -17.86 -7.30
N LEU A 172 -7.48 -16.78 -6.59
CA LEU A 172 -7.18 -15.44 -7.06
C LEU A 172 -5.69 -15.17 -6.87
N PRO A 173 -5.01 -14.47 -7.81
CA PRO A 173 -3.68 -13.94 -7.54
C PRO A 173 -3.69 -13.04 -6.30
N PRO A 174 -2.61 -12.98 -5.50
CA PRO A 174 -2.55 -12.18 -4.28
C PRO A 174 -2.92 -10.70 -4.48
N THR A 175 -2.68 -10.18 -5.68
CA THR A 175 -3.03 -8.82 -6.13
C THR A 175 -4.53 -8.55 -6.21
N HIS A 176 -5.36 -9.60 -6.33
CA HIS A 176 -6.82 -9.50 -6.48
C HIS A 176 -7.57 -9.96 -5.22
N ARG A 177 -6.88 -10.47 -4.20
CA ARG A 177 -7.47 -10.92 -2.91
C ARG A 177 -7.79 -9.77 -1.94
N MET A 178 -7.71 -8.51 -2.39
CA MET A 178 -7.61 -7.34 -1.51
C MET A 178 -8.84 -6.43 -1.56
N HIS A 179 -10.02 -6.97 -1.84
CA HIS A 179 -11.24 -6.15 -1.88
C HIS A 179 -12.25 -6.67 -0.87
N HIS A 180 -12.18 -6.11 0.33
CA HIS A 180 -13.35 -6.06 1.19
C HIS A 180 -14.07 -4.74 0.88
N SER A 181 -15.39 -4.76 0.72
CA SER A 181 -16.14 -3.52 0.54
C SER A 181 -15.97 -2.68 1.81
N ILE A 182 -15.33 -1.51 1.69
CA ILE A 182 -15.13 -0.60 2.82
C ILE A 182 -16.19 0.49 2.75
N PHE A 183 -16.98 0.63 3.81
CA PHE A 183 -17.88 1.78 3.97
C PHE A 183 -17.19 2.88 4.76
N ALA A 184 -17.11 4.07 4.19
CA ALA A 184 -16.71 5.27 4.93
C ALA A 184 -17.96 5.96 5.49
N CYS A 185 -18.01 6.14 6.81
CA CYS A 185 -19.12 6.83 7.44
C CYS A 185 -19.06 8.32 7.10
N PRO A 186 -20.10 8.87 6.48
CA PRO A 186 -20.05 10.25 6.00
C PRO A 186 -20.17 11.29 7.13
N VAL A 187 -20.55 10.88 8.35
CA VAL A 187 -20.58 11.75 9.55
C VAL A 187 -19.21 11.83 10.21
N SER A 188 -18.56 10.69 10.45
CA SER A 188 -17.22 10.67 11.07
C SER A 188 -16.10 10.92 10.05
N LYS A 189 -16.38 10.76 8.76
CA LYS A 189 -15.40 10.78 7.66
C LYS A 189 -14.29 9.73 7.86
N GLU A 190 -14.64 8.61 8.48
CA GLU A 190 -13.74 7.51 8.81
C GLU A 190 -14.29 6.19 8.24
N PRO A 191 -13.43 5.26 7.78
CA PRO A 191 -13.83 3.93 7.35
C PRO A 191 -14.36 3.09 8.52
N THR A 192 -15.31 2.20 8.23
CA THR A 192 -15.80 1.22 9.21
C THR A 192 -14.80 0.10 9.43
N THR A 193 -14.79 -0.41 10.66
CA THR A 193 -13.92 -1.50 11.09
C THR A 193 -14.77 -2.59 11.76
N PRO A 194 -14.24 -3.80 12.03
CA PRO A 194 -14.99 -4.82 12.75
C PRO A 194 -15.52 -4.35 14.12
N GLY A 195 -14.79 -3.46 14.81
CA GLY A 195 -15.22 -2.85 16.07
C GLY A 195 -16.14 -1.63 15.91
N ASN A 196 -16.28 -1.11 14.69
CA ASN A 196 -17.14 0.02 14.34
C ASN A 196 -17.85 -0.25 13.01
N PRO A 197 -18.78 -1.24 12.98
CA PRO A 197 -19.37 -1.71 11.74
C PRO A 197 -20.33 -0.67 11.14
N PRO A 198 -20.62 -0.78 9.83
CA PRO A 198 -21.69 -0.01 9.19
C PRO A 198 -23.05 -0.50 9.70
N MET A 199 -23.89 0.44 10.11
CA MET A 199 -25.22 0.20 10.65
C MET A 199 -26.27 0.77 9.71
N LEU A 200 -27.14 -0.10 9.20
CA LEU A 200 -28.28 0.23 8.35
C LEU A 200 -29.45 0.71 9.21
N LEU A 201 -29.87 1.96 9.02
CA LEU A 201 -31.06 2.55 9.63
C LEU A 201 -32.34 2.05 8.94
N PRO A 202 -33.50 2.09 9.61
CA PRO A 202 -34.78 1.72 9.01
C PRO A 202 -35.17 2.58 7.79
N CYS A 203 -34.61 3.78 7.66
CA CYS A 203 -34.78 4.65 6.49
C CYS A 203 -33.90 4.27 5.29
N GLY A 204 -33.03 3.26 5.40
CA GLY A 204 -32.14 2.81 4.34
C GLY A 204 -30.76 3.48 4.31
N HIS A 205 -30.53 4.53 5.10
CA HIS A 205 -29.20 5.15 5.21
C HIS A 205 -28.27 4.35 6.13
N VAL A 206 -26.98 4.39 5.83
CA VAL A 206 -25.94 3.68 6.58
C VAL A 206 -25.08 4.68 7.36
N LEU A 207 -24.77 4.37 8.61
CA LEU A 207 -23.84 5.13 9.46
C LEU A 207 -22.94 4.17 10.23
N ALA A 208 -21.72 4.57 10.60
CA ALA A 208 -20.90 3.75 11.50
C ALA A 208 -21.52 3.68 12.92
N LEU A 209 -21.38 2.54 13.60
CA LEU A 209 -21.87 2.31 14.95
C LEU A 209 -21.47 3.40 15.96
N GLY A 210 -20.22 3.86 15.91
CA GLY A 210 -19.70 4.93 16.77
C GLY A 210 -20.37 6.28 16.48
N SER A 211 -20.66 6.57 15.20
CA SER A 211 -21.40 7.79 14.82
C SER A 211 -22.84 7.74 15.32
N LEU A 212 -23.48 6.58 15.17
CA LEU A 212 -24.85 6.33 15.63
C LEU A 212 -24.93 6.47 17.16
N THR A 213 -23.96 5.91 17.90
CA THR A 213 -23.90 5.99 19.36
C THR A 213 -23.70 7.42 19.85
N LYS A 214 -22.88 8.23 19.17
CA LYS A 214 -22.70 9.65 19.48
C LYS A 214 -23.98 10.45 19.24
N LEU A 215 -24.70 10.20 18.13
CA LEU A 215 -25.99 10.82 17.83
C LEU A 215 -27.05 10.47 18.88
N ALA A 216 -27.10 9.21 19.32
CA ALA A 216 -28.02 8.76 20.35
C ALA A 216 -27.72 9.40 21.73
N ARG A 217 -26.45 9.51 22.12
CA ARG A 217 -26.05 10.17 23.39
C ARG A 217 -26.31 11.68 23.39
N GLY A 218 -26.22 12.33 22.23
CA GLY A 218 -26.52 13.76 22.10
C GLY A 218 -28.01 14.10 22.11
N SER A 219 -28.88 13.10 21.95
CA SER A 219 -30.33 13.30 22.00
C SER A 219 -30.84 13.23 23.43
N ARG A 220 -31.73 14.17 23.80
CA ARG A 220 -32.48 14.13 25.08
C ARG A 220 -33.50 13.00 25.14
N THR A 221 -33.83 12.40 23.99
CA THR A 221 -34.71 11.24 23.89
C THR A 221 -33.90 10.04 23.41
N VAL A 222 -34.39 8.82 23.63
CA VAL A 222 -33.73 7.58 23.15
C VAL A 222 -33.67 7.51 21.60
N ARG A 223 -34.33 8.44 20.90
CA ARG A 223 -34.40 8.55 19.45
C ARG A 223 -33.47 9.63 18.92
N PHE A 224 -32.88 9.39 17.75
CA PHE A 224 -32.09 10.38 17.01
C PHE A 224 -32.62 10.51 15.58
N LYS A 225 -32.35 11.65 14.95
CA LYS A 225 -32.69 11.89 13.53
C LYS A 225 -31.56 11.41 12.63
N CYS A 226 -31.91 10.83 11.50
CA CYS A 226 -30.94 10.54 10.45
C CYS A 226 -30.35 11.86 9.92
N PRO A 227 -29.03 11.97 9.73
CA PRO A 227 -28.41 13.17 9.14
C PRO A 227 -28.84 13.43 7.68
N TYR A 228 -29.32 12.39 6.98
CA TYR A 228 -29.69 12.45 5.56
C TYR A 228 -31.18 12.62 5.30
N CYS A 229 -32.04 12.39 6.29
CA CYS A 229 -33.48 12.40 6.10
C CYS A 229 -34.21 12.70 7.42
N PRO A 230 -35.48 13.15 7.39
CA PRO A 230 -36.21 13.51 8.60
C PRO A 230 -36.62 12.31 9.47
N ALA A 231 -36.32 11.08 9.05
CA ALA A 231 -36.68 9.86 9.78
C ALA A 231 -35.93 9.76 11.12
N GLU A 232 -36.67 9.36 12.15
CA GLU A 232 -36.13 9.08 13.49
C GLU A 232 -35.89 7.58 13.67
N ALA A 233 -34.81 7.24 14.36
CA ALA A 233 -34.44 5.87 14.68
C ALA A 233 -33.90 5.77 16.11
N THR A 234 -33.91 4.56 16.66
CA THR A 234 -33.15 4.20 17.87
C THR A 234 -31.98 3.30 17.50
N THR A 235 -30.99 3.22 18.37
CA THR A 235 -29.82 2.33 18.17
C THR A 235 -30.22 0.87 17.98
N ALA A 236 -31.25 0.42 18.69
CA ALA A 236 -31.77 -0.94 18.61
C ALA A 236 -32.47 -1.27 17.27
N MET A 237 -32.94 -0.26 16.52
CA MET A 237 -33.57 -0.47 15.20
C MET A 237 -32.56 -0.60 14.07
N ALA A 238 -31.30 -0.22 14.31
CA ALA A 238 -30.25 -0.30 13.31
C ALA A 238 -29.67 -1.73 13.24
N LYS A 239 -29.49 -2.24 12.03
CA LYS A 239 -28.94 -3.58 11.77
C LYS A 239 -27.52 -3.47 11.24
N VAL A 240 -26.67 -4.43 11.57
CA VAL A 240 -25.33 -4.50 10.99
C VAL A 240 -25.46 -4.78 9.49
N LEU A 241 -24.79 -3.96 8.68
CA LEU A 241 -24.64 -4.22 7.25
C LEU A 241 -23.38 -5.07 7.05
N HIS A 242 -23.54 -6.24 6.44
CA HIS A 242 -22.41 -7.09 6.05
C HIS A 242 -21.98 -6.70 4.63
N LEU A 243 -20.70 -6.35 4.48
CA LEU A 243 -20.06 -5.76 3.30
C LEU A 243 -19.07 -6.72 2.65
#